data_AF-A0A3Q2P0T4-F1
#
_entry.id   AF-A0A3Q2P0T4-F1
#
_cell.length_a   1.000
_cell.length_b   1.000
_cell.length_c   1.000
_cell.angle_alpha   90.00
_cell.angle_beta   90.00
_cell.angle_gamma   90.00
#
_symmetry.space_group_name_H-M   'P 1'
#
loop_
_entity.id
_entity.type
_entity.pdbx_description
1 polymer ?
#
loop_
_entity_poly.entity_id
_entity_poly.type
_entity_poly.pdbx_seq_one_letter_code
_entity_poly.pdbx_strand_id
1 'polypeptide(L)'
;MIRWAAGGSKAAFASFCSWAGLVARSGSGTSFRPKSSGLFSSLTFSVLVALLVFSLCLPEVACRQLRRNSLRSPDLETSGVPLNVSESELISRPTATRDPLGRAGGPQGRHVRSYNHLQGDIRRRKLFSFQKFFLRIDRNGQVNGTKSKDDPLSILEITSVEVGVVAIKGLNSNYYLAISRKGELYGAREFGVDCKLKERIEENGYNTYASAEWKNKKRQMFVGLNVHGKPMRGMKTRRKKTATHFLPMMV
;
A
#
# COMPACT_ATOMS: atom_id res chain seq x y z
N MET A 1 73.44 -9.25 2.19
CA MET A 1 73.40 -10.11 3.39
C MET A 1 71.92 -10.35 3.75
N ILE A 2 71.16 -11.05 2.91
CA ILE A 2 70.89 -12.52 2.89
C ILE A 2 70.36 -13.08 4.22
N ARG A 3 69.05 -13.36 4.17
CA ARG A 3 68.23 -14.48 4.73
C ARG A 3 68.21 -14.74 6.24
N TRP A 4 66.98 -14.90 6.76
CA TRP A 4 66.50 -16.17 7.35
C TRP A 4 65.02 -16.40 7.03
N ALA A 5 64.65 -17.67 6.97
CA ALA A 5 63.37 -18.24 6.59
C ALA A 5 62.80 -19.07 7.76
N ALA A 6 61.47 -19.18 7.85
CA ALA A 6 60.66 -20.29 8.38
C ALA A 6 59.24 -19.72 8.68
N GLY A 7 58.11 -20.39 8.45
CA GLY A 7 57.86 -21.74 8.00
C GLY A 7 56.42 -21.86 7.50
N GLY A 8 56.21 -22.77 6.56
CA GLY A 8 54.89 -23.19 6.10
C GLY A 8 54.45 -24.47 6.77
N SER A 9 53.14 -24.64 6.94
CA SER A 9 52.51 -25.92 7.28
C SER A 9 51.38 -26.22 6.29
N LYS A 10 51.42 -27.45 5.79
CA LYS A 10 50.55 -28.10 4.81
C LYS A 10 49.25 -28.60 5.44
N ALA A 11 48.18 -28.69 4.65
CA ALA A 11 47.19 -29.79 4.63
C ALA A 11 46.39 -29.69 3.31
N ALA A 12 46.69 -30.50 2.29
CA ALA A 12 46.16 -31.85 2.04
C ALA A 12 44.69 -31.85 1.57
N PHE A 13 44.52 -31.89 0.24
CA PHE A 13 43.27 -32.11 -0.48
C PHE A 13 43.16 -33.62 -0.72
N ALA A 14 42.11 -34.27 -0.22
CA ALA A 14 41.85 -35.68 -0.49
C ALA A 14 40.68 -35.80 -1.47
N SER A 15 41.02 -36.25 -2.68
CA SER A 15 40.14 -36.92 -3.64
C SER A 15 40.13 -38.40 -3.30
N PHE A 16 39.00 -39.12 -3.42
CA PHE A 16 39.03 -40.50 -3.92
C PHE A 16 37.69 -40.98 -4.50
N CYS A 17 37.86 -41.92 -5.42
CA CYS A 17 37.03 -42.36 -6.54
C CYS A 17 35.79 -43.22 -6.23
N SER A 18 34.83 -43.12 -7.16
CA SER A 18 34.14 -44.15 -7.94
C SER A 18 34.03 -45.59 -7.41
N TRP A 19 32.79 -46.10 -7.41
CA TRP A 19 32.47 -47.54 -7.46
C TRP A 19 31.67 -47.84 -8.73
N ALA A 20 32.10 -48.86 -9.47
CA ALA A 20 31.44 -49.40 -10.65
C ALA A 20 30.97 -50.84 -10.41
N GLY A 21 29.79 -51.17 -10.95
CA GLY A 21 29.57 -52.38 -11.76
C GLY A 21 29.04 -53.66 -11.11
N LEU A 22 27.97 -54.17 -11.76
CA LEU A 22 27.54 -55.57 -12.01
C LEU A 22 26.04 -55.76 -11.67
N VAL A 23 25.17 -56.47 -12.42
CA VAL A 23 25.04 -56.96 -13.80
C VAL A 23 23.59 -57.51 -13.92
N ALA A 24 23.10 -57.63 -15.16
CA ALA A 24 21.75 -57.89 -15.66
C ALA A 24 21.05 -59.25 -15.37
N ARG A 25 19.71 -59.27 -15.56
CA ARG A 25 18.85 -60.25 -16.32
C ARG A 25 17.35 -59.92 -16.08
N SER A 26 16.53 -59.58 -17.07
CA SER A 26 15.84 -60.41 -18.11
C SER A 26 14.56 -61.13 -17.64
N GLY A 27 13.41 -60.85 -18.29
CA GLY A 27 12.13 -61.59 -18.18
C GLY A 27 10.91 -60.67 -18.44
N SER A 28 10.41 -60.58 -19.68
CA SER A 28 9.23 -61.30 -20.24
C SER A 28 7.86 -60.75 -19.81
N GLY A 29 7.09 -60.28 -20.80
CA GLY A 29 5.78 -59.65 -20.61
C GLY A 29 4.60 -60.58 -20.36
N THR A 30 3.49 -59.99 -19.95
CA THR A 30 2.13 -60.51 -20.13
C THR A 30 1.15 -59.34 -20.30
N SER A 31 0.24 -59.50 -21.26
CA SER A 31 -0.85 -58.56 -21.55
C SER A 31 -2.01 -58.79 -20.58
N PHE A 32 -2.67 -57.72 -20.12
CA PHE A 32 -3.97 -57.82 -19.47
C PHE A 32 -4.93 -56.73 -19.99
N ARG A 33 -5.84 -57.20 -20.85
CA ARG A 33 -7.25 -56.83 -21.09
C ARG A 33 -7.77 -55.46 -20.62
N PRO A 34 -8.46 -54.69 -21.50
CA PRO A 34 -9.33 -53.60 -21.05
C PRO A 34 -10.63 -54.20 -20.49
N LYS A 35 -11.03 -53.76 -19.30
CA LYS A 35 -12.28 -54.16 -18.65
C LYS A 35 -13.38 -53.18 -19.07
N SER A 36 -14.45 -53.73 -19.65
CA SER A 36 -15.66 -53.00 -20.02
C SER A 36 -16.48 -52.57 -18.80
N SER A 37 -17.42 -51.66 -19.08
CA SER A 37 -18.72 -51.47 -18.43
C SER A 37 -18.73 -51.00 -16.97
N GLY A 38 -18.85 -49.69 -16.80
CA GLY A 38 -19.47 -49.05 -15.62
C GLY A 38 -20.67 -48.24 -16.08
N LEU A 39 -21.86 -48.81 -15.93
CA LEU A 39 -23.15 -48.18 -16.15
C LEU A 39 -23.24 -46.91 -15.30
N PHE A 40 -23.42 -45.75 -15.95
CA PHE A 40 -23.79 -44.53 -15.23
C PHE A 40 -25.15 -44.77 -14.57
N SER A 41 -25.14 -44.78 -13.24
CA SER A 41 -26.33 -44.86 -12.40
C SER A 41 -27.37 -43.84 -12.87
N SER A 42 -28.51 -44.34 -13.34
CA SER A 42 -29.68 -43.58 -13.84
C SER A 42 -30.23 -42.54 -12.84
N LEU A 43 -29.80 -42.58 -11.59
CA LEU A 43 -30.22 -41.66 -10.54
C LEU A 43 -29.39 -40.36 -10.48
N THR A 44 -28.15 -40.34 -10.98
CA THR A 44 -27.31 -39.13 -10.91
C THR A 44 -27.60 -38.15 -12.05
N PHE A 45 -28.00 -38.65 -13.21
CA PHE A 45 -28.35 -37.82 -14.37
C PHE A 45 -29.66 -37.06 -14.15
N SER A 46 -30.66 -37.71 -13.54
CA SER A 46 -31.97 -37.10 -13.26
C SER A 46 -31.90 -35.94 -12.27
N VAL A 47 -31.00 -36.03 -11.27
CA VAL A 47 -30.77 -34.94 -10.30
C VAL A 47 -30.04 -33.76 -10.94
N LEU A 48 -29.09 -34.03 -11.85
CA LEU A 48 -28.32 -33.00 -12.54
C LEU A 48 -29.18 -32.20 -13.53
N VAL A 49 -30.12 -32.87 -14.21
CA VAL A 49 -31.11 -32.21 -15.08
C VAL A 49 -32.10 -31.38 -14.26
N ALA A 50 -32.57 -31.86 -13.11
CA ALA A 50 -33.47 -31.11 -12.24
C ALA A 50 -32.83 -29.81 -11.68
N LEU A 51 -31.55 -29.85 -11.30
CA LEU A 51 -30.81 -28.67 -10.81
C LEU A 51 -30.56 -27.62 -11.90
N LEU A 52 -30.34 -28.04 -13.15
CA LEU A 52 -30.20 -27.14 -14.30
C LEU A 52 -31.53 -26.45 -14.65
N VAL A 53 -32.66 -27.16 -14.56
CA VAL A 53 -33.99 -26.56 -14.78
C VAL A 53 -34.38 -25.59 -13.67
N PHE A 54 -34.04 -25.89 -12.41
CA PHE A 54 -34.28 -24.98 -11.27
C PHE A 54 -33.46 -23.67 -11.37
N SER A 55 -32.28 -23.72 -11.99
CA SER A 55 -31.41 -22.54 -12.16
C SER A 55 -31.85 -21.62 -13.31
N LEU A 56 -32.74 -22.07 -14.18
CA LEU A 56 -33.29 -21.28 -15.30
C LEU A 56 -34.66 -20.64 -14.99
N CYS A 57 -35.20 -20.83 -13.78
CA CYS A 57 -36.55 -20.40 -13.40
C CYS A 57 -36.63 -19.44 -12.20
N LEU A 58 -35.56 -18.70 -11.87
CA LEU A 58 -35.67 -17.60 -10.89
C LEU A 58 -35.58 -16.22 -11.58
N PRO A 59 -36.70 -15.47 -11.65
CA PRO A 59 -36.72 -14.08 -12.11
C PRO A 59 -36.54 -13.14 -10.90
N GLU A 60 -35.49 -12.32 -10.91
CA GLU A 60 -35.34 -11.17 -9.99
C GLU A 60 -35.08 -9.94 -10.87
N VAL A 61 -36.17 -9.31 -11.33
CA VAL A 61 -36.78 -8.12 -10.71
C VAL A 61 -35.92 -6.88 -10.96
N ALA A 62 -36.18 -6.27 -12.11
CA ALA A 62 -35.87 -4.89 -12.38
C ALA A 62 -36.83 -4.01 -11.56
N CYS A 63 -36.32 -3.27 -10.59
CA CYS A 63 -37.02 -2.11 -10.04
C CYS A 63 -36.17 -0.86 -10.27
N ARG A 64 -36.40 -0.24 -11.44
CA ARG A 64 -36.13 1.18 -11.65
C ARG A 64 -37.15 1.99 -10.85
N GLN A 65 -36.70 3.15 -10.35
CA GLN A 65 -37.44 4.32 -9.85
C GLN A 65 -37.29 4.58 -8.34
N LEU A 66 -36.34 5.45 -8.02
CA LEU A 66 -36.69 6.62 -7.21
C LEU A 66 -36.17 7.88 -7.91
N ARG A 67 -36.95 8.33 -8.88
CA ARG A 67 -36.88 9.64 -9.52
C ARG A 67 -37.62 10.63 -8.62
N ARG A 68 -36.92 11.73 -8.27
CA ARG A 68 -37.41 13.08 -7.92
C ARG A 68 -38.55 13.22 -6.90
N ASN A 69 -38.25 14.00 -5.86
CA ASN A 69 -38.85 15.32 -5.59
C ASN A 69 -37.92 16.01 -4.56
N SER A 70 -37.21 17.07 -4.92
CA SER A 70 -37.64 18.48 -5.05
C SER A 70 -37.61 19.24 -3.71
N LEU A 71 -36.88 20.37 -3.75
CA LEU A 71 -37.07 21.61 -3.00
C LEU A 71 -36.55 21.70 -1.55
N ARG A 72 -35.45 22.45 -1.36
CA ARG A 72 -35.49 23.84 -0.83
C ARG A 72 -34.09 24.44 -0.69
N SER A 73 -33.83 25.49 -1.47
CA SER A 73 -32.85 26.55 -1.17
C SER A 73 -33.39 27.45 -0.05
N PRO A 74 -32.52 28.29 0.53
CA PRO A 74 -32.74 29.72 0.31
C PRO A 74 -31.46 30.47 -0.07
N ASP A 75 -31.62 31.33 -1.08
CA ASP A 75 -30.72 32.43 -1.40
C ASP A 75 -30.94 33.61 -0.44
N LEU A 76 -29.86 34.34 -0.13
CA LEU A 76 -29.92 35.74 0.29
C LEU A 76 -28.66 36.49 -0.20
N GLU A 77 -28.75 36.97 -1.45
CA GLU A 77 -28.46 38.33 -1.92
C GLU A 77 -28.30 39.38 -0.78
N THR A 78 -27.38 40.35 -0.73
CA THR A 78 -26.83 41.28 -1.74
C THR A 78 -25.66 42.07 -1.09
N SER A 79 -24.73 42.57 -1.91
CA SER A 79 -24.23 43.97 -1.93
C SER A 79 -22.70 44.14 -2.00
N GLY A 80 -22.22 44.50 -3.21
CA GLY A 80 -21.75 45.87 -3.42
C GLY A 80 -20.28 46.26 -3.21
N VAL A 81 -19.38 45.80 -4.10
CA VAL A 81 -18.27 46.53 -4.81
C VAL A 81 -17.21 47.38 -4.02
N PRO A 82 -16.09 47.85 -4.63
CA PRO A 82 -14.74 47.48 -4.14
C PRO A 82 -13.83 48.69 -3.86
N LEU A 83 -12.73 48.55 -3.11
CA LEU A 83 -11.61 49.48 -3.24
C LEU A 83 -10.24 48.82 -3.00
N ASN A 84 -9.37 49.10 -3.96
CA ASN A 84 -7.93 48.88 -4.03
C ASN A 84 -7.18 49.80 -3.05
N VAL A 85 -5.85 49.65 -2.98
CA VAL A 85 -4.81 50.61 -2.50
C VAL A 85 -4.00 50.13 -1.28
N SER A 86 -2.84 49.57 -1.64
CA SER A 86 -1.47 49.98 -1.27
C SER A 86 -0.87 49.73 0.13
N GLU A 87 0.37 49.25 0.03
CA GLU A 87 1.47 49.27 1.00
C GLU A 87 1.59 50.58 1.78
N SER A 88 1.98 50.45 3.05
CA SER A 88 3.17 51.14 3.56
C SER A 88 3.54 50.61 4.94
N GLU A 89 4.83 50.36 5.12
CA GLU A 89 5.54 50.22 6.39
C GLU A 89 5.07 51.21 7.45
N LEU A 90 5.14 50.80 8.72
CA LEU A 90 5.74 51.66 9.74
C LEU A 90 6.15 50.86 10.98
N ILE A 91 7.43 50.98 11.27
CA ILE A 91 8.14 50.59 12.48
C ILE A 91 7.58 51.37 13.67
N SER A 92 7.24 50.68 14.77
CA SER A 92 7.43 51.20 16.14
C SER A 92 7.09 50.14 17.20
N ARG A 93 8.12 49.57 17.83
CA ARG A 93 8.16 49.33 19.29
C ARG A 93 8.64 50.64 19.95
N PRO A 94 8.42 50.92 21.25
CA PRO A 94 8.08 50.02 22.37
C PRO A 94 6.86 50.53 23.16
N THR A 95 6.29 49.78 24.11
CA THR A 95 6.54 50.02 25.54
C THR A 95 5.79 48.95 26.34
N ALA A 96 6.48 48.41 27.34
CA ALA A 96 5.89 47.52 28.33
C ALA A 96 4.93 48.30 29.22
N THR A 97 3.66 47.92 29.22
CA THR A 97 2.69 48.31 30.24
C THR A 97 2.18 47.03 30.88
N ARG A 98 2.39 46.94 32.19
CA ARG A 98 1.89 45.89 33.07
C ARG A 98 0.37 45.92 33.14
N ASP A 99 -0.16 44.76 33.53
CA ASP A 99 -1.45 44.45 34.18
C ASP A 99 -2.46 43.67 33.33
N PRO A 100 -3.38 42.89 33.96
CA PRO A 100 -3.25 42.06 35.16
C PRO A 100 -3.81 40.64 34.96
N LEU A 101 -3.66 39.79 35.99
CA LEU A 101 -4.37 38.51 36.12
C LEU A 101 -5.88 38.70 35.93
N GLY A 102 -6.48 37.91 35.04
CA GLY A 102 -7.91 37.66 35.08
C GLY A 102 -8.52 37.16 33.77
N ARG A 103 -9.10 35.96 33.86
CA ARG A 103 -10.32 35.50 33.15
C ARG A 103 -10.13 34.38 32.13
N ALA A 104 -10.54 33.19 32.59
CA ALA A 104 -11.21 32.11 31.88
C ALA A 104 -10.65 31.75 30.49
N GLY A 105 -9.68 30.83 30.48
CA GLY A 105 -9.39 30.03 29.30
C GLY A 105 -10.60 29.15 28.97
N GLY A 106 -11.53 29.67 28.17
CA GLY A 106 -12.53 28.85 27.49
C GLY A 106 -11.84 27.78 26.65
N PRO A 107 -12.51 26.64 26.37
CA PRO A 107 -11.92 25.58 25.57
C PRO A 107 -11.59 26.17 24.21
N GLN A 108 -10.29 26.36 23.95
CA GLN A 108 -9.79 26.73 22.63
C GLN A 108 -10.35 25.70 21.67
N GLY A 109 -11.34 26.11 20.88
CA GLY A 109 -11.95 25.28 19.85
C GLY A 109 -10.80 24.67 19.07
N ARG A 110 -10.83 23.34 18.89
CA ARG A 110 -9.78 22.63 18.16
C ARG A 110 -9.67 23.29 16.80
N HIS A 111 -8.64 24.10 16.61
CA HIS A 111 -8.37 24.72 15.32
C HIS A 111 -8.24 23.58 14.32
N VAL A 112 -9.25 23.44 13.45
CA VAL A 112 -9.26 22.41 12.41
C VAL A 112 -8.11 22.79 11.48
N ARG A 113 -6.99 22.07 11.60
CA ARG A 113 -5.86 22.25 10.71
C ARG A 113 -6.34 21.92 9.30
N SER A 114 -6.49 22.94 8.45
CA SER A 114 -6.79 22.74 7.04
C SER A 114 -5.55 22.19 6.35
N TYR A 115 -5.66 21.00 5.75
CA TYR A 115 -4.60 20.40 4.95
C TYR A 115 -5.04 20.38 3.50
N ASN A 116 -4.68 21.41 2.73
CA ASN A 116 -5.07 21.52 1.31
C ASN A 116 -4.63 20.29 0.49
N HIS A 117 -3.53 19.64 0.87
CA HIS A 117 -3.04 18.42 0.20
C HIS A 117 -3.91 17.17 0.45
N LEU A 118 -4.84 17.23 1.42
CA LEU A 118 -5.85 16.19 1.69
C LEU A 118 -7.18 16.44 0.97
N GLN A 119 -7.37 17.61 0.35
CA GLN A 119 -8.62 17.91 -0.36
C GLN A 119 -8.75 17.06 -1.64
N GLY A 120 -9.98 16.64 -1.91
CA GLY A 120 -10.35 15.77 -3.04
C GLY A 120 -10.32 14.29 -2.68
N ASP A 121 -11.33 13.56 -3.17
CA ASP A 121 -11.46 12.11 -2.95
C ASP A 121 -10.32 11.31 -3.61
N ILE A 122 -9.80 11.85 -4.71
CA ILE A 122 -8.73 11.28 -5.53
C ILE A 122 -7.58 12.28 -5.61
N ARG A 123 -6.40 11.90 -5.13
CA ARG A 123 -5.22 12.76 -5.04
C ARG A 123 -4.05 12.16 -5.82
N ARG A 124 -3.66 12.80 -6.93
CA ARG A 124 -2.45 12.43 -7.68
C ARG A 124 -1.22 13.05 -7.03
N ARG A 125 -0.30 12.21 -6.54
CA ARG A 125 0.85 12.62 -5.73
C ARG A 125 2.07 11.75 -6.00
N LYS A 126 3.25 12.25 -5.65
CA LYS A 126 4.43 11.42 -5.40
C LYS A 126 4.63 11.28 -3.90
N LEU A 127 5.04 10.11 -3.43
CA LEU A 127 5.38 9.89 -2.02
C LEU A 127 6.89 9.97 -1.83
N PHE A 128 7.37 11.11 -1.35
CA PHE A 128 8.79 11.31 -1.09
C PHE A 128 9.15 10.85 0.32
N SER A 129 9.87 9.75 0.44
CA SER A 129 10.34 9.22 1.71
C SER A 129 11.32 10.17 2.40
N PHE A 130 11.35 10.12 3.73
CA PHE A 130 12.33 10.85 4.53
C PHE A 130 13.78 10.52 4.13
N GLN A 131 14.02 9.30 3.65
CA GLN A 131 15.32 8.81 3.18
C GLN A 131 15.71 9.33 1.78
N LYS A 132 14.95 10.28 1.24
CA LYS A 132 15.21 10.97 -0.03
C LYS A 132 15.03 10.09 -1.28
N PHE A 133 14.00 9.24 -1.25
CA PHE A 133 13.54 8.46 -2.40
C PHE A 133 12.05 8.69 -2.66
N PHE A 134 11.65 8.74 -3.91
CA PHE A 134 10.25 8.60 -4.32
C PHE A 134 9.85 7.13 -4.29
N LEU A 135 8.73 6.82 -3.65
CA LEU A 135 8.15 5.49 -3.70
C LEU A 135 7.73 5.18 -5.14
N ARG A 136 8.11 4.00 -5.62
CA ARG A 136 7.91 3.54 -6.98
C ARG A 136 7.34 2.12 -6.97
N ILE A 137 6.36 1.87 -7.84
CA ILE A 137 5.79 0.55 -8.04
C ILE A 137 6.06 0.13 -9.49
N ASP A 138 6.95 -0.84 -9.66
CA ASP A 138 7.35 -1.37 -10.95
C ASP A 138 6.22 -2.09 -11.68
N ARG A 139 6.37 -2.26 -13.00
CA ARG A 139 5.39 -2.97 -13.86
C ARG A 139 5.27 -4.47 -13.55
N ASN A 140 6.17 -5.02 -12.75
CA ASN A 140 6.11 -6.39 -12.25
C ASN A 140 5.51 -6.48 -10.82
N GLY A 141 5.04 -5.36 -10.26
CA GLY A 141 4.53 -5.29 -8.89
C GLY A 141 5.61 -5.19 -7.81
N GLN A 142 6.89 -5.02 -8.16
CA GLN A 142 7.93 -4.78 -7.17
C GLN A 142 7.86 -3.33 -6.66
N VAL A 143 8.02 -3.15 -5.34
CA VAL A 143 8.03 -1.83 -4.71
C VAL A 143 9.46 -1.47 -4.34
N ASN A 144 9.91 -0.28 -4.72
CA ASN A 144 11.23 0.25 -4.41
C ASN A 144 11.19 1.78 -4.32
N GLY A 145 12.35 2.37 -4.01
CA GLY A 145 12.58 3.81 -4.01
C GLY A 145 13.44 4.22 -5.20
N THR A 146 13.06 5.30 -5.87
CA THR A 146 13.86 5.94 -6.93
C THR A 146 14.28 7.34 -6.52
N LYS A 147 15.44 7.80 -7.01
CA LYS A 147 15.87 9.21 -6.86
C LYS A 147 15.47 10.08 -8.04
N SER A 148 15.03 9.46 -9.14
CA SER A 148 14.60 10.20 -10.32
C SER A 148 13.29 10.92 -10.03
N LYS A 149 13.30 12.25 -10.21
CA LYS A 149 12.10 13.09 -10.04
C LYS A 149 11.10 12.85 -11.15
N ASP A 150 11.55 12.51 -12.36
CA ASP A 150 10.71 12.41 -13.55
C ASP A 150 10.25 10.97 -13.84
N ASP A 151 10.49 10.04 -12.91
CA ASP A 151 10.08 8.65 -13.07
C ASP A 151 8.55 8.53 -13.09
N PRO A 152 7.94 8.11 -14.22
CA PRO A 152 6.49 7.99 -14.32
C PRO A 152 5.93 6.91 -13.39
N LEU A 153 6.71 5.89 -13.01
CA LEU A 153 6.27 4.83 -12.09
C LEU A 153 6.20 5.28 -10.63
N SER A 154 6.64 6.52 -10.34
CA SER A 154 6.51 7.16 -9.02
C SER A 154 5.25 8.01 -8.87
N ILE A 155 4.43 8.12 -9.92
CA ILE A 155 3.16 8.85 -9.90
C ILE A 155 2.08 7.93 -9.31
N LEU A 156 1.55 8.34 -8.16
CA LEU A 156 0.61 7.56 -7.38
C LEU A 156 -0.74 8.29 -7.28
N GLU A 157 -1.81 7.52 -7.35
CA GLU A 157 -3.17 7.96 -7.06
C GLU A 157 -3.55 7.49 -5.66
N ILE A 158 -3.84 8.43 -4.76
CA ILE A 158 -4.26 8.16 -3.40
C ILE A 158 -5.76 8.41 -3.32
N THR A 159 -6.54 7.36 -3.07
CA THR A 159 -8.00 7.43 -2.98
C THR A 159 -8.45 7.13 -1.56
N SER A 160 -9.35 7.95 -1.02
CA SER A 160 -9.98 7.66 0.27
C SER A 160 -10.93 6.47 0.14
N VAL A 161 -10.76 5.45 0.99
CA VAL A 161 -11.64 4.27 1.03
C VAL A 161 -12.58 4.36 2.22
N GLU A 162 -12.06 4.75 3.38
CA GLU A 162 -12.79 4.99 4.62
C GLU A 162 -12.11 6.17 5.34
N VAL A 163 -12.72 6.68 6.41
CA VAL A 163 -12.14 7.79 7.19
C VAL A 163 -10.74 7.41 7.70
N GLY A 164 -9.72 8.09 7.17
CA GLY A 164 -8.31 7.86 7.51
C GLY A 164 -7.70 6.58 6.91
N VAL A 165 -8.40 5.90 6.00
CA VAL A 165 -7.90 4.72 5.27
C VAL A 165 -7.91 5.01 3.78
N VAL A 166 -6.78 4.81 3.13
CA VAL A 166 -6.56 5.07 1.71
C VAL A 166 -6.16 3.82 0.96
N ALA A 167 -6.42 3.82 -0.33
CA ALA A 167 -5.74 2.96 -1.30
C ALA A 167 -4.75 3.82 -2.09
N ILE A 168 -3.59 3.25 -2.41
CA ILE A 168 -2.54 3.95 -3.15
C ILE A 168 -2.23 3.12 -4.38
N LYS A 169 -2.50 3.66 -5.58
CA LYS A 169 -2.32 2.97 -6.86
C LYS A 169 -1.22 3.64 -7.68
N GLY A 170 -0.28 2.87 -8.22
CA GLY A 170 0.64 3.38 -9.23
C GLY A 170 -0.10 3.56 -10.56
N LEU A 171 -0.18 4.79 -11.07
CA LEU A 171 -0.96 5.06 -12.30
C LEU A 171 -0.37 4.34 -13.51
N ASN A 172 0.96 4.35 -13.64
CA ASN A 172 1.64 3.79 -14.80
C ASN A 172 1.84 2.27 -14.72
N SER A 173 1.86 1.69 -13.53
CA SER A 173 1.98 0.24 -13.34
C SER A 173 0.65 -0.46 -13.10
N ASN A 174 -0.41 0.28 -12.75
CA ASN A 174 -1.73 -0.24 -12.37
C ASN A 174 -1.75 -1.18 -11.16
N TYR A 175 -0.71 -1.16 -10.33
CA TYR A 175 -0.64 -1.92 -9.09
C TYR A 175 -1.02 -1.06 -7.88
N TYR A 176 -1.74 -1.65 -6.93
CA TYR A 176 -2.00 -1.09 -5.62
C TYR A 176 -0.85 -1.39 -4.66
N LEU A 177 -0.41 -0.39 -3.90
CA LEU A 177 0.54 -0.58 -2.83
C LEU A 177 -0.10 -1.42 -1.71
N ALA A 178 0.52 -2.55 -1.39
CA ALA A 178 -0.03 -3.53 -0.48
C ALA A 178 1.02 -4.01 0.53
N ILE A 179 0.56 -4.32 1.74
CA ILE A 179 1.36 -4.98 2.77
C ILE A 179 0.75 -6.36 2.99
N SER A 180 1.52 -7.42 2.75
CA SER A 180 1.05 -8.79 2.97
C SER A 180 0.90 -9.09 4.46
N ARG A 181 0.17 -10.16 4.80
CA ARG A 181 0.11 -10.70 6.17
C ARG A 181 1.50 -10.98 6.76
N LYS A 182 2.46 -11.40 5.94
CA LYS A 182 3.87 -11.66 6.33
C LYS A 182 4.70 -10.37 6.49
N GLY A 183 4.08 -9.21 6.24
CA GLY A 183 4.68 -7.90 6.26
C GLY A 183 5.53 -7.60 5.03
N GLU A 184 5.29 -8.22 3.89
CA GLU A 184 6.02 -7.91 2.65
C GLU A 184 5.34 -6.74 1.95
N LEU A 185 6.12 -5.76 1.50
CA LEU A 185 5.61 -4.63 0.72
C LEU A 185 5.68 -5.00 -0.76
N TYR A 186 4.55 -4.95 -1.45
CA TYR A 186 4.43 -5.37 -2.83
C TYR A 186 3.32 -4.59 -3.56
N GLY A 187 3.27 -4.72 -4.88
CA GLY A 187 2.19 -4.24 -5.73
C GLY A 187 1.17 -5.34 -5.96
N ALA A 188 -0.08 -5.13 -5.54
CA ALA A 188 -1.21 -6.00 -5.82
C ALA A 188 -1.94 -5.55 -7.10
N ARG A 189 -2.26 -6.49 -7.99
CA ARG A 189 -2.94 -6.17 -9.26
C ARG A 189 -4.41 -5.80 -9.04
N GLU A 190 -5.03 -6.44 -8.06
CA GLU A 190 -6.41 -6.23 -7.67
C GLU A 190 -6.47 -5.58 -6.29
N PHE A 191 -7.48 -4.74 -6.08
CA PHE A 191 -7.70 -4.12 -4.79
C PHE A 191 -8.21 -5.16 -3.78
N GLY A 192 -7.63 -5.18 -2.59
CA GLY A 192 -8.00 -6.12 -1.53
C GLY A 192 -7.63 -5.62 -0.14
N VAL A 193 -7.78 -6.48 0.86
CA VAL A 193 -7.53 -6.16 2.28
C VAL A 193 -6.09 -5.68 2.54
N ASP A 194 -5.12 -6.23 1.78
CA ASP A 194 -3.70 -5.87 1.88
C ASP A 194 -3.41 -4.43 1.40
N CYS A 195 -4.30 -3.87 0.57
CA CYS A 195 -4.18 -2.54 -0.05
C CYS A 195 -4.74 -1.40 0.82
N LYS A 196 -5.48 -1.74 1.89
CA LYS A 196 -6.07 -0.74 2.79
C LYS A 196 -5.00 -0.21 3.74
N LEU A 197 -4.67 1.08 3.62
CA LEU A 197 -3.61 1.72 4.38
C LEU A 197 -4.16 2.86 5.25
N LYS A 198 -3.94 2.80 6.56
CA LYS A 198 -4.24 3.88 7.50
C LYS A 198 -3.24 5.02 7.32
N GLU A 199 -3.70 6.14 6.76
CA GLU A 199 -2.92 7.37 6.58
C GLU A 199 -2.99 8.21 7.87
N ARG A 200 -1.83 8.67 8.36
CA ARG A 200 -1.76 9.60 9.49
C ARG A 200 -0.66 10.62 9.28
N ILE A 201 -0.94 11.87 9.64
CA ILE A 201 0.06 12.94 9.72
C ILE A 201 0.78 12.82 11.07
N GLU A 202 2.10 12.72 11.03
CA GLU A 202 2.95 12.71 12.21
C GLU A 202 3.35 14.14 12.61
N GLU A 203 3.87 14.29 13.83
CA GLU A 203 4.23 15.60 14.41
C GLU A 203 5.27 16.37 13.59
N ASN A 204 6.08 15.68 12.79
CA ASN A 204 7.09 16.28 11.91
C ASN A 204 6.54 16.70 10.54
N GLY A 205 5.22 16.61 10.32
CA GLY A 205 4.55 16.99 9.07
C GLY A 205 4.63 15.94 7.96
N TYR A 206 5.25 14.78 8.19
CA TYR A 206 5.24 13.65 7.25
C TYR A 206 4.04 12.73 7.52
N ASN A 207 3.64 11.98 6.51
CA ASN A 207 2.61 10.96 6.65
C ASN A 207 3.23 9.59 6.92
N THR A 208 2.52 8.76 7.69
CA THR A 208 2.73 7.32 7.77
C THR A 208 1.57 6.58 7.15
N TYR A 209 1.87 5.41 6.58
CA TYR A 209 0.88 4.51 5.99
C TYR A 209 1.01 3.15 6.65
N ALA A 210 0.05 2.78 7.50
CA ALA A 210 0.03 1.49 8.17
C ALA A 210 -0.95 0.54 7.52
N SER A 211 -0.69 -0.78 7.51
CA SER A 211 -1.73 -1.75 7.13
C SER A 211 -2.96 -1.57 8.02
N ALA A 212 -4.13 -1.48 7.41
CA ALA A 212 -5.39 -1.38 8.13
C ALA A 212 -5.71 -2.69 8.86
N GLU A 213 -5.45 -3.80 8.17
CA GLU A 213 -5.76 -5.18 8.58
C GLU A 213 -4.62 -5.82 9.38
N TRP A 214 -3.40 -5.82 8.83
CA TRP A 214 -2.32 -6.65 9.35
C TRP A 214 -1.49 -5.97 10.43
N LYS A 215 -1.20 -6.73 11.48
CA LYS A 215 -0.36 -6.33 12.61
C LYS A 215 0.65 -7.43 12.94
N ASN A 216 1.82 -7.03 13.40
CA ASN A 216 2.79 -7.94 14.00
C ASN A 216 2.55 -7.96 15.52
N LYS A 217 1.90 -9.02 16.01
CA LYS A 217 1.38 -9.08 17.38
C LYS A 217 0.44 -7.88 17.62
N LYS A 218 0.72 -7.03 18.60
CA LYS A 218 -0.05 -5.81 18.89
C LYS A 218 0.45 -4.57 18.13
N ARG A 219 1.43 -4.71 17.21
CA ARG A 219 2.10 -3.59 16.55
C ARG A 219 1.65 -3.43 15.11
N GLN A 220 1.33 -2.20 14.71
CA GLN A 220 1.07 -1.87 13.31
C GLN A 220 2.30 -2.13 12.44
N MET A 221 2.06 -2.55 11.22
CA MET A 221 3.06 -2.63 10.16
C MET A 221 2.89 -1.45 9.21
N PHE A 222 3.98 -0.85 8.80
CA PHE A 222 4.00 0.37 8.00
C PHE A 222 4.64 0.12 6.65
N VAL A 223 4.22 0.89 5.66
CA VAL A 223 5.01 1.14 4.45
C VAL A 223 6.32 1.78 4.90
N GLY A 224 7.44 1.32 4.35
CA GLY A 224 8.73 1.91 4.65
C GLY A 224 9.77 1.53 3.62
N LEU A 225 10.67 2.48 3.36
CA LEU A 225 11.90 2.24 2.62
C LEU A 225 13.05 2.21 3.62
N ASN A 226 14.18 1.62 3.25
CA ASN A 226 15.42 1.74 4.03
C ASN A 226 16.32 2.84 3.46
N VAL A 227 17.45 3.10 4.11
CA VAL A 227 18.43 4.11 3.68
C VAL A 227 18.98 3.90 2.26
N HIS A 228 18.79 2.72 1.68
CA HIS A 228 19.20 2.37 0.31
C HIS A 228 18.02 2.38 -0.68
N GLY A 229 16.84 2.85 -0.28
CA GLY A 229 15.64 2.87 -1.12
C GLY A 229 14.98 1.51 -1.33
N LYS A 230 15.36 0.47 -0.57
CA LYS A 230 14.74 -0.86 -0.66
C LYS A 230 13.53 -0.96 0.27
N PRO A 231 12.49 -1.73 -0.09
CA PRO A 231 11.31 -1.91 0.75
C PRO A 231 11.69 -2.58 2.07
N MET A 232 11.12 -2.09 3.17
CA MET A 232 11.25 -2.71 4.48
C MET A 232 10.16 -3.73 4.72
N ARG A 233 10.50 -4.81 5.40
CA ARG A 233 9.51 -5.76 5.91
C ARG A 233 8.71 -5.10 7.04
N GLY A 234 7.39 -5.05 6.92
CA GLY A 234 6.43 -4.47 7.85
C GLY A 234 6.66 -4.87 9.30
N MET A 235 7.06 -6.12 9.56
CA MET A 235 7.39 -6.60 10.92
C MET A 235 8.53 -5.82 11.60
N LYS A 236 9.45 -5.24 10.82
CA LYS A 236 10.60 -4.44 11.29
C LYS A 236 10.29 -2.93 11.36
N THR A 237 9.19 -2.48 10.78
CA THR A 237 8.80 -1.07 10.72
C THR A 237 8.19 -0.56 12.02
N ARG A 238 8.27 0.75 12.27
CA ARG A 238 7.75 1.41 13.48
C ARG A 238 7.33 2.83 13.13
N ARG A 239 6.19 3.30 13.68
CA ARG A 239 5.69 4.68 13.49
C ARG A 239 6.73 5.77 13.73
N LYS A 240 7.48 5.68 14.84
CA LYS A 240 8.48 6.68 15.22
C LYS A 240 9.75 6.64 14.36
N LYS A 241 9.95 5.63 13.51
CA LYS A 241 11.14 5.53 12.66
C LYS A 241 10.89 6.31 11.37
N THR A 242 11.81 7.22 11.07
CA THR A 242 11.81 8.05 9.86
C THR A 242 11.74 7.24 8.56
N ALA A 243 12.17 5.98 8.60
CA ALA A 243 12.03 5.04 7.50
C ALA A 243 10.59 4.78 7.01
N THR A 244 9.60 5.12 7.83
CA THR A 244 8.17 4.96 7.52
C THR A 244 7.49 6.28 7.15
N HIS A 245 8.25 7.37 7.09
CA HIS A 245 7.73 8.72 6.89
C HIS A 245 7.83 9.11 5.42
N PHE A 246 6.71 9.58 4.87
CA PHE A 246 6.59 10.00 3.47
C PHE A 246 5.89 11.35 3.39
N LEU A 247 6.40 12.24 2.54
CA LEU A 247 5.81 13.52 2.23
C LEU A 247 5.03 13.41 0.91
N PRO A 248 3.70 13.59 0.91
CA PRO A 248 2.92 13.68 -0.32
C PRO A 248 3.26 14.97 -1.07
N MET A 249 3.81 14.84 -2.27
CA MET A 249 4.15 15.95 -3.17
C MET A 249 3.15 16.01 -4.32
N MET A 250 2.80 17.22 -4.74
CA MET A 250 1.99 17.42 -5.95
C MET A 250 2.76 16.97 -7.20
N VAL A 251 2.02 16.41 -8.17
CA VAL A 251 2.51 16.00 -9.50
C VAL A 251 2.10 17.08 -10.49
#